data_AF-A0A971M6K7-F1
#
_entry.id   AF-A0A971M6K7-F1
#
_cell.length_a   1.000
_cell.length_b   1.000
_cell.length_c   1.000
_cell.angle_alpha   90.00
_cell.angle_beta   90.00
_cell.angle_gamma   90.00
#
_symmetry.space_group_name_H-M   'P 1'
#
loop_
_entity.id
_entity.type
_entity.pdbx_description
1 polymer ?
#
loop_
_entity_poly.entity_id
_entity_poly.type
_entity_poly.pdbx_seq_one_letter_code
_entity_poly.pdbx_strand_id
1 'polypeptide(L)'
;MPYMNPFDFIPFHGEPLLKTVDEWIEDGREALLSGRILVRLRALTPLNVTGRIQTRGKAMSFRQFYRQTPPGEMGTQSLPCVPGSSIKGALRSFTEALTNGFISSYNIGSEGIGTDGGGHPDYHKGLYAKKQGHPLRRPPIVGRHIGFLTASYSPDIAGKTFPVPTGKTKTRSFFEFKGVLPKAFALPERLTAETPIDVASVLFGITALPSESKQKEGAGALRGRVVFSDAYFPRDALTTRGHHPKALDLNGKAAFGAPNPSISNWWYFTPRTVGKRIVNGEENAEFIGYRLRGRKFYFHQDPAPCIEYYKKKWTHMPAKLEYYDVESVSAGKDSQPFSIMFRKLPMSLLRLLLFILSPADSVRHKLGALKPFGFGSVEFAVEKVEIEKRGFDRLASRSLSGNDLFSESDDLKVWALPIAGNAGDPKKGNTRDTRVECLAEQGLIDRASWQWLRFVLHYPDELKNQERLFIYPVYRQKRAHEPPLSPEEKGFAQTILMEDLPKKAPAKSWQLAQELYDKKLTIHFDVYQKNASNFDLVRKAAGLPDFDHGVPDPP
;
A
#
# COMPACT_ATOMS: atom_id res chain seq x y z
N MET A 1 -16.89 -4.41 -10.32
CA MET A 1 -16.89 -5.19 -9.07
C MET A 1 -16.64 -4.23 -7.94
N PRO A 2 -17.44 -4.27 -6.86
CA PRO A 2 -17.11 -3.52 -5.66
C PRO A 2 -15.77 -4.03 -5.12
N TYR A 3 -14.85 -3.10 -4.90
CA TYR A 3 -13.50 -3.35 -4.40
C TYR A 3 -13.53 -3.14 -2.89
N MET A 4 -13.36 -4.22 -2.12
CA MET A 4 -13.23 -4.14 -0.66
C MET A 4 -11.83 -3.68 -0.31
N ASN A 5 -11.69 -2.50 0.25
CA ASN A 5 -10.35 -1.98 0.42
C ASN A 5 -10.37 -0.76 1.35
N PRO A 6 -10.57 -0.96 2.67
CA PRO A 6 -10.50 0.13 3.65
C PRO A 6 -9.06 0.59 3.76
N PHE A 7 -8.68 1.37 2.76
CA PHE A 7 -7.46 2.09 2.65
C PHE A 7 -7.81 3.55 2.46
N ASP A 8 -6.85 4.38 2.78
CA ASP A 8 -6.84 5.76 2.36
C ASP A 8 -5.47 6.12 1.79
N PHE A 9 -5.33 7.36 1.37
CA PHE A 9 -4.11 7.93 0.83
C PHE A 9 -3.55 8.96 1.79
N ILE A 10 -2.23 8.92 1.99
CA ILE A 10 -1.47 10.05 2.51
C ILE A 10 -1.20 10.97 1.32
N PRO A 11 -1.82 12.16 1.25
CA PRO A 11 -1.70 13.03 0.09
C PRO A 11 -0.28 13.52 -0.14
N PHE A 12 0.00 13.95 -1.36
CA PHE A 12 1.23 14.68 -1.66
C PHE A 12 1.08 16.13 -1.19
N HIS A 13 2.00 16.62 -0.37
CA HIS A 13 1.97 17.97 0.18
C HIS A 13 3.22 18.75 -0.21
N GLY A 14 3.09 19.83 -0.99
CA GLY A 14 4.26 20.60 -1.44
C GLY A 14 5.23 19.77 -2.29
N GLU A 15 6.52 20.07 -2.19
CA GLU A 15 7.61 19.36 -2.89
C GLU A 15 8.38 18.45 -1.91
N PRO A 16 8.92 17.31 -2.36
CA PRO A 16 9.76 16.45 -1.53
C PRO A 16 11.08 17.14 -1.17
N LEU A 17 11.58 16.91 0.04
CA LEU A 17 12.94 17.29 0.40
C LEU A 17 13.93 16.35 -0.28
N LEU A 18 14.65 16.87 -1.27
CA LEU A 18 15.67 16.14 -2.02
C LEU A 18 17.05 16.74 -1.74
N LYS A 19 18.01 15.87 -1.47
CA LYS A 19 19.43 16.23 -1.31
C LYS A 19 20.29 15.14 -1.95
N THR A 20 21.52 15.46 -2.32
CA THR A 20 22.51 14.47 -2.73
C THR A 20 22.84 13.54 -1.55
N VAL A 21 23.45 12.38 -1.84
CA VAL A 21 23.87 11.45 -0.77
C VAL A 21 24.82 12.13 0.21
N ASP A 22 25.73 12.97 -0.30
CA ASP A 22 26.73 13.67 0.50
C ASP A 22 26.07 14.74 1.37
N GLU A 23 25.14 15.52 0.84
CA GLU A 23 24.35 16.48 1.65
C GLU A 23 23.47 15.81 2.73
N TRP A 24 23.04 14.56 2.53
CA TRP A 24 22.31 13.81 3.55
C TRP A 24 23.20 13.29 4.69
N ILE A 25 24.51 13.14 4.46
CA ILE A 25 25.45 12.60 5.45
C ILE A 25 26.40 13.67 6.02
N GLU A 26 26.66 14.73 5.28
CA GLU A 26 27.45 15.88 5.69
C GLU A 26 26.54 16.90 6.37
N ASP A 27 26.13 16.62 7.61
CA ASP A 27 25.45 17.60 8.46
C ASP A 27 26.45 18.57 9.14
N GLY A 28 27.69 18.64 8.63
CA GLY A 28 28.74 19.59 9.04
C GLY A 28 29.19 19.59 10.51
N ARG A 29 28.57 18.80 11.40
CA ARG A 29 28.74 18.95 12.86
C ARG A 29 28.78 17.65 13.67
N GLU A 30 28.39 16.50 13.10
CA GLU A 30 28.21 15.27 13.86
C GLU A 30 28.96 14.06 13.28
N ALA A 31 29.36 13.15 14.15
CA ALA A 31 30.03 11.92 13.76
C ALA A 31 29.02 10.92 13.16
N LEU A 32 29.37 10.32 12.02
CA LEU A 32 28.59 9.26 11.41
C LEU A 32 28.64 7.98 12.26
N LEU A 33 27.49 7.35 12.44
CA LEU A 33 27.29 6.19 13.29
C LEU A 33 27.03 4.93 12.46
N SER A 34 27.61 3.81 12.89
CA SER A 34 27.33 2.46 12.40
C SER A 34 26.97 1.59 13.60
N GLY A 35 26.17 0.54 13.37
CA GLY A 35 25.67 -0.28 14.47
C GLY A 35 24.53 -1.20 14.08
N ARG A 36 23.83 -1.70 15.09
CA ARG A 36 22.63 -2.52 14.92
C ARG A 36 21.55 -2.17 15.94
N ILE A 37 20.30 -2.36 15.53
CA ILE A 37 19.12 -2.26 16.38
C ILE A 37 18.56 -3.68 16.52
N LEU A 38 18.45 -4.18 17.75
CA LEU A 38 17.74 -5.44 18.02
C LEU A 38 16.27 -5.16 18.22
N VAL A 39 15.43 -5.89 17.48
CA VAL A 39 13.99 -5.64 17.38
C VAL A 39 13.21 -6.95 17.47
N ARG A 40 12.03 -6.91 18.09
CA ARG A 40 11.00 -7.94 17.94
C ARG A 40 9.81 -7.42 17.13
N LEU A 41 9.22 -8.31 16.35
CA LEU A 41 7.98 -8.05 15.63
C LEU A 41 6.84 -8.77 16.36
N ARG A 42 5.84 -8.03 16.81
CA ARG A 42 4.63 -8.60 17.41
C ARG A 42 3.46 -8.55 16.44
N ALA A 43 2.76 -9.66 16.30
CA ALA A 43 1.50 -9.71 15.55
C ALA A 43 0.35 -9.22 16.43
N LEU A 44 -0.29 -8.09 16.08
CA LEU A 44 -1.44 -7.55 16.82
C LEU A 44 -2.77 -8.10 16.29
N THR A 45 -2.78 -8.48 15.03
CA THR A 45 -3.85 -9.26 14.37
C THR A 45 -3.23 -10.48 13.71
N PRO A 46 -4.02 -11.49 13.29
CA PRO A 46 -3.47 -12.59 12.51
C PRO A 46 -2.60 -12.10 11.36
N LEU A 47 -1.36 -12.57 11.30
CA LEU A 47 -0.37 -12.14 10.32
C LEU A 47 -0.11 -13.29 9.36
N ASN A 48 -0.28 -13.04 8.05
CA ASN A 48 0.14 -13.95 7.00
C ASN A 48 1.11 -13.25 6.04
N VAL A 49 2.34 -13.75 5.97
CA VAL A 49 3.20 -13.53 4.80
C VAL A 49 3.04 -14.75 3.92
N THR A 50 2.55 -14.54 2.70
CA THR A 50 2.12 -15.66 1.86
C THR A 50 3.31 -16.45 1.33
N GLY A 51 3.38 -17.72 1.70
CA GLY A 51 4.21 -18.71 1.04
C GLY A 51 3.42 -19.39 -0.07
N ARG A 52 3.10 -20.67 0.10
CA ARG A 52 2.35 -21.45 -0.88
C ARG A 52 0.85 -21.15 -0.82
N ILE A 53 0.21 -21.08 -1.98
CA ILE A 53 -1.25 -21.03 -2.11
C ILE A 53 -1.74 -22.36 -2.67
N GLN A 54 -2.80 -22.91 -2.08
CA GLN A 54 -3.52 -24.08 -2.58
C GLN A 54 -4.91 -23.67 -3.07
N THR A 55 -5.36 -24.33 -4.12
CA THR A 55 -6.65 -24.06 -4.77
C THR A 55 -7.46 -25.33 -4.91
N ARG A 56 -8.78 -25.24 -4.72
CA ARG A 56 -9.73 -26.31 -5.04
C ARG A 56 -10.53 -25.89 -6.27
N GLY A 57 -10.16 -26.41 -7.44
CA GLY A 57 -10.73 -25.96 -8.70
C GLY A 57 -10.30 -24.52 -9.02
N LYS A 58 -11.27 -23.60 -9.15
CA LYS A 58 -11.01 -22.17 -9.41
C LYS A 58 -10.89 -21.32 -8.13
N ALA A 59 -11.33 -21.84 -6.99
CA ALA A 59 -11.32 -21.12 -5.72
C ALA A 59 -10.04 -21.39 -4.93
N MET A 60 -9.59 -20.40 -4.16
CA MET A 60 -8.55 -20.58 -3.16
C MET A 60 -9.08 -21.47 -2.03
N SER A 61 -8.28 -22.43 -1.56
CA SER A 61 -8.68 -23.31 -0.46
C SER A 61 -7.81 -23.14 0.78
N PHE A 62 -6.53 -22.82 0.60
CA PHE A 62 -5.60 -22.63 1.71
C PHE A 62 -4.47 -21.67 1.33
N ARG A 63 -4.10 -20.80 2.26
CA ARG A 63 -2.93 -19.92 2.16
C ARG A 63 -1.95 -20.25 3.28
N GLN A 64 -0.78 -20.74 2.88
CA GLN A 64 0.29 -21.11 3.79
C GLN A 64 1.13 -19.89 4.18
N PHE A 65 1.68 -19.90 5.39
CA PHE A 65 2.66 -18.91 5.85
C PHE A 65 4.04 -19.18 5.21
N TYR A 66 4.78 -18.11 4.91
CA TYR A 66 6.11 -18.19 4.32
C TYR A 66 7.13 -18.79 5.29
N ARG A 67 8.04 -19.63 4.77
CA ARG A 67 9.04 -20.33 5.57
C ARG A 67 10.41 -20.24 4.92
N GLN A 68 11.43 -20.17 5.75
CA GLN A 68 12.83 -20.16 5.31
C GLN A 68 13.69 -20.83 6.39
N THR A 69 14.80 -21.43 5.98
CA THR A 69 15.79 -21.97 6.92
C THR A 69 16.65 -20.81 7.44
N PRO A 70 16.84 -20.68 8.77
CA PRO A 70 17.72 -19.67 9.34
C PRO A 70 19.15 -19.75 8.78
N PRO A 71 19.84 -18.61 8.56
CA PRO A 71 21.25 -18.61 8.18
C PRO A 71 22.10 -19.36 9.21
N GLY A 72 23.03 -20.20 8.75
CA GLY A 72 23.90 -21.00 9.63
C GLY A 72 23.28 -22.30 10.15
N GLU A 73 21.98 -22.52 9.94
CA GLU A 73 21.28 -23.75 10.36
C GLU A 73 20.98 -24.68 9.16
N MET A 74 21.93 -24.86 8.25
CA MET A 74 21.75 -25.78 7.11
C MET A 74 21.47 -27.22 7.59
N GLY A 75 20.45 -27.85 7.01
CA GLY A 75 20.00 -29.18 7.40
C GLY A 75 18.88 -29.18 8.46
N THR A 76 18.52 -28.03 9.02
CA THR A 76 17.35 -27.90 9.92
C THR A 76 16.06 -27.62 9.17
N GLN A 77 14.93 -27.86 9.84
CA GLN A 77 13.60 -27.67 9.26
C GLN A 77 13.24 -26.18 9.19
N SER A 78 12.84 -25.71 8.01
CA SER A 78 12.49 -24.29 7.78
C SER A 78 11.45 -23.75 8.76
N LEU A 79 11.71 -22.55 9.26
CA LEU A 79 10.88 -21.86 10.24
C LEU A 79 9.95 -20.84 9.57
N PRO A 80 8.78 -20.54 10.15
CA PRO A 80 7.97 -19.43 9.68
C PRO A 80 8.74 -18.12 9.87
N CYS A 81 8.79 -17.29 8.84
CA CYS A 81 9.44 -15.99 8.93
C CYS A 81 8.76 -14.92 8.11
N VAL A 82 8.98 -13.68 8.54
CA VAL A 82 8.75 -12.49 7.73
C VAL A 82 10.10 -12.09 7.13
N PRO A 83 10.24 -12.08 5.79
CA PRO A 83 11.49 -11.68 5.15
C PRO A 83 11.88 -10.24 5.50
N GLY A 84 13.16 -9.98 5.71
CA GLY A 84 13.69 -8.65 5.96
C GLY A 84 13.34 -7.66 4.84
N SER A 85 13.22 -8.15 3.60
CA SER A 85 12.73 -7.37 2.45
C SER A 85 11.27 -6.91 2.60
N SER A 86 10.41 -7.70 3.23
CA SER A 86 9.02 -7.34 3.50
C SER A 86 8.92 -6.28 4.60
N ILE A 87 9.75 -6.41 5.65
CA ILE A 87 9.87 -5.41 6.73
C ILE A 87 10.37 -4.09 6.14
N LYS A 88 11.47 -4.16 5.38
CA LYS A 88 12.06 -3.02 4.67
C LYS A 88 11.03 -2.32 3.79
N GLY A 89 10.25 -3.06 3.00
CA GLY A 89 9.23 -2.48 2.11
C GLY A 89 8.12 -1.75 2.87
N ALA A 90 7.66 -2.30 4.00
CA ALA A 90 6.66 -1.66 4.85
C ALA A 90 7.18 -0.36 5.48
N LEU A 91 8.36 -0.40 6.10
CA LEU A 91 8.97 0.76 6.74
C LEU A 91 9.39 1.84 5.72
N ARG A 92 9.87 1.42 4.54
CA ARG A 92 10.14 2.34 3.43
C ARG A 92 8.88 3.09 3.01
N SER A 93 7.78 2.37 2.78
CA SER A 93 6.51 2.99 2.36
C SER A 93 6.02 4.02 3.39
N PHE A 94 6.12 3.67 4.68
CA PHE A 94 5.81 4.59 5.78
C PHE A 94 6.72 5.82 5.76
N THR A 95 8.03 5.63 5.55
CA THR A 95 9.01 6.73 5.48
C THR A 95 8.72 7.66 4.30
N GLU A 96 8.50 7.11 3.10
CA GLU A 96 8.11 7.87 1.91
C GLU A 96 6.88 8.75 2.15
N ALA A 97 5.90 8.24 2.91
CA ALA A 97 4.74 9.02 3.30
C ALA A 97 5.09 10.09 4.34
N LEU A 98 5.72 9.69 5.43
CA LEU A 98 6.07 10.57 6.56
C LEU A 98 6.91 11.77 6.14
N THR A 99 7.87 11.55 5.24
CA THR A 99 8.83 12.57 4.80
C THR A 99 8.41 13.21 3.48
N ASN A 100 7.20 12.90 3.00
CA ASN A 100 6.70 13.30 1.70
C ASN A 100 7.71 13.05 0.55
N GLY A 101 8.40 11.91 0.59
CA GLY A 101 9.47 11.52 -0.35
C GLY A 101 8.95 10.96 -1.68
N PHE A 102 9.76 10.19 -2.39
CA PHE A 102 9.33 9.54 -3.64
C PHE A 102 8.20 8.53 -3.42
N ILE A 103 7.60 8.06 -4.52
CA ILE A 103 6.81 6.83 -4.53
C ILE A 103 7.66 5.73 -5.17
N SER A 104 8.18 4.77 -4.39
CA SER A 104 9.00 3.69 -4.98
C SER A 104 8.20 2.47 -5.41
N SER A 105 6.96 2.37 -4.96
CA SER A 105 6.10 1.19 -5.12
C SER A 105 5.01 1.41 -6.17
N TYR A 106 5.37 1.97 -7.32
CA TYR A 106 4.49 2.04 -8.48
C TYR A 106 5.05 1.24 -9.65
N ASN A 107 4.20 0.42 -10.27
CA ASN A 107 4.51 -0.21 -11.54
C ASN A 107 3.85 0.62 -12.64
N ILE A 108 4.66 1.14 -13.57
CA ILE A 108 4.15 1.71 -14.81
C ILE A 108 3.62 0.54 -15.64
N GLY A 109 2.31 0.32 -15.58
CA GLY A 109 1.65 -0.65 -16.45
C GLY A 109 1.36 -0.02 -17.80
N SER A 110 1.88 -0.60 -18.89
CA SER A 110 1.33 -0.38 -20.23
C SER A 110 0.23 -1.42 -20.49
N GLU A 111 -0.84 -1.05 -21.21
CA GLU A 111 -1.73 -2.06 -21.81
C GLU A 111 -0.97 -2.77 -22.94
N GLY A 112 -0.08 -3.71 -22.59
CA GLY A 112 0.58 -4.56 -23.57
C GLY A 112 -0.45 -5.47 -24.24
N ILE A 113 -0.55 -5.46 -25.57
CA ILE A 113 -1.20 -6.54 -26.33
C ILE A 113 -0.27 -7.75 -26.22
N GLY A 114 -0.78 -8.89 -25.76
CA GLY A 114 -0.03 -10.14 -25.83
C GLY A 114 0.33 -10.45 -27.27
N THR A 115 1.61 -10.45 -27.59
CA THR A 115 2.11 -11.11 -28.80
C THR A 115 2.09 -12.60 -28.50
N ASP A 116 1.28 -13.32 -29.28
CA ASP A 116 1.20 -14.77 -29.22
C ASP A 116 2.53 -15.33 -29.74
N GLY A 117 3.45 -15.71 -28.84
CA GLY A 117 4.59 -16.55 -29.19
C GLY A 117 5.92 -16.10 -28.57
N GLY A 118 6.49 -16.96 -27.73
CA GLY A 118 7.92 -17.03 -27.41
C GLY A 118 8.45 -16.02 -26.39
N GLY A 119 8.63 -16.47 -25.14
CA GLY A 119 9.54 -15.83 -24.18
C GLY A 119 8.97 -15.57 -22.78
N HIS A 120 9.40 -16.38 -21.82
CA HIS A 120 9.25 -16.25 -20.36
C HIS A 120 7.87 -16.56 -19.70
N PRO A 121 7.77 -17.61 -18.86
CA PRO A 121 6.49 -18.08 -18.28
C PRO A 121 5.82 -17.10 -17.29
N ASP A 122 6.56 -16.15 -16.72
CA ASP A 122 6.02 -15.20 -15.74
C ASP A 122 5.47 -13.88 -16.32
N TYR A 123 5.64 -13.64 -17.62
CA TYR A 123 5.19 -12.42 -18.27
C TYR A 123 4.35 -12.75 -19.51
N HIS A 124 3.19 -13.36 -19.29
CA HIS A 124 2.29 -13.71 -20.39
C HIS A 124 0.91 -13.07 -20.28
N LYS A 125 0.61 -12.35 -21.38
CA LYS A 125 -0.70 -12.03 -21.98
C LYS A 125 -1.35 -10.74 -21.51
N GLY A 126 -1.30 -9.75 -22.40
CA GLY A 126 -2.51 -9.08 -22.91
C GLY A 126 -3.58 -8.89 -21.86
N LEU A 127 -3.40 -7.95 -20.94
CA LEU A 127 -4.21 -7.85 -19.72
C LEU A 127 -5.71 -7.64 -19.98
N TYR A 128 -6.18 -7.36 -21.21
CA TYR A 128 -7.54 -6.83 -21.40
C TYR A 128 -8.35 -7.37 -22.61
N ALA A 129 -7.89 -8.34 -23.39
CA ALA A 129 -8.73 -8.91 -24.45
C ALA A 129 -9.49 -10.16 -23.97
N LYS A 130 -10.72 -9.98 -23.45
CA LYS A 130 -11.69 -11.09 -23.39
C LYS A 130 -11.99 -11.51 -24.83
N LYS A 131 -11.45 -12.65 -25.28
CA LYS A 131 -12.05 -13.41 -26.39
C LYS A 131 -13.34 -14.02 -25.85
N GLN A 132 -14.48 -13.46 -26.23
CA GLN A 132 -15.74 -14.19 -26.17
C GLN A 132 -15.75 -15.15 -27.37
N GLY A 133 -15.79 -16.46 -27.11
CA GLY A 133 -15.89 -17.51 -28.13
C GLY A 133 -14.68 -17.63 -29.08
N HIS A 134 -13.70 -18.45 -28.75
CA HIS A 134 -12.86 -19.07 -29.78
C HIS A 134 -12.95 -20.59 -29.63
N PRO A 135 -13.52 -21.31 -30.62
CA PRO A 135 -13.86 -22.74 -30.49
C PRO A 135 -12.66 -23.69 -30.27
N LEU A 136 -11.42 -23.23 -30.47
CA LEU A 136 -10.26 -24.11 -30.65
C LEU A 136 -9.13 -24.01 -29.60
N ARG A 137 -9.36 -23.46 -28.40
CA ARG A 137 -8.37 -23.57 -27.30
C ARG A 137 -9.01 -23.95 -25.97
N ARG A 138 -8.77 -25.20 -25.54
CA ARG A 138 -9.08 -25.71 -24.20
C ARG A 138 -7.78 -25.81 -23.37
N PRO A 139 -7.71 -25.24 -22.15
CA PRO A 139 -8.66 -24.31 -21.53
C PRO A 139 -8.33 -22.84 -21.88
N PRO A 140 -9.34 -21.96 -22.01
CA PRO A 140 -9.14 -20.54 -22.24
C PRO A 140 -8.51 -19.86 -21.01
N ILE A 141 -7.33 -19.28 -21.21
CA ILE A 141 -6.66 -18.42 -20.23
C ILE A 141 -7.38 -17.06 -20.26
N VAL A 142 -7.85 -16.61 -19.11
CA VAL A 142 -8.61 -15.36 -18.94
C VAL A 142 -7.95 -14.63 -17.77
N GLY A 143 -7.38 -13.47 -18.05
CA GLY A 143 -6.70 -12.61 -17.08
C GLY A 143 -7.63 -12.06 -15.99
N ARG A 144 -7.04 -11.62 -14.88
CA ARG A 144 -7.67 -11.46 -13.56
C ARG A 144 -8.02 -10.01 -13.14
N HIS A 145 -8.12 -9.04 -14.06
CA HIS A 145 -8.27 -7.62 -13.69
C HIS A 145 -9.24 -6.88 -14.63
N ILE A 146 -10.14 -6.08 -14.06
CA ILE A 146 -10.85 -5.00 -14.79
C ILE A 146 -9.99 -3.75 -14.56
N GLY A 147 -9.33 -3.25 -15.59
CA GLY A 147 -8.50 -2.05 -15.53
C GLY A 147 -9.20 -0.87 -16.20
N PHE A 148 -9.03 0.32 -15.64
CA PHE A 148 -9.43 1.61 -16.20
C PHE A 148 -8.19 2.32 -16.74
N LEU A 149 -8.22 2.74 -18.01
CA LEU A 149 -7.13 3.53 -18.58
C LEU A 149 -7.08 4.88 -17.85
N THR A 150 -6.02 5.10 -17.10
CA THR A 150 -5.80 6.32 -16.31
C THR A 150 -4.51 6.96 -16.78
N ALA A 151 -4.59 7.57 -17.96
CA ALA A 151 -3.53 8.38 -18.49
C ALA A 151 -4.14 9.54 -19.29
N SER A 152 -3.38 10.63 -19.41
CA SER A 152 -3.78 11.82 -20.14
C SER A 152 -3.93 11.46 -21.62
N TYR A 153 -5.04 11.91 -22.22
CA TYR A 153 -5.26 11.82 -23.65
C TYR A 153 -4.15 12.61 -24.36
N SER A 154 -3.28 11.93 -25.10
CA SER A 154 -2.37 12.59 -26.04
C SER A 154 -3.06 12.61 -27.41
N PRO A 155 -3.45 13.80 -27.93
CA PRO A 155 -4.06 13.93 -29.24
C PRO A 155 -3.18 13.36 -30.36
N ASP A 156 -1.86 13.38 -30.18
CA ASP A 156 -0.87 13.01 -31.19
C ASP A 156 -0.79 11.51 -31.49
N ILE A 157 -1.43 10.69 -30.65
CA ILE A 157 -1.46 9.21 -30.79
C ILE A 157 -2.87 8.69 -31.04
N ALA A 158 -3.89 9.53 -30.92
CA ALA A 158 -5.25 9.18 -31.29
C ALA A 158 -5.36 8.93 -32.80
N GLY A 159 -5.75 7.72 -33.20
CA GLY A 159 -6.00 7.36 -34.60
C GLY A 159 -4.84 6.73 -35.36
N LYS A 160 -3.64 6.58 -34.76
CA LYS A 160 -2.52 5.91 -35.43
C LYS A 160 -2.74 4.38 -35.48
N THR A 161 -2.71 3.83 -36.70
CA THR A 161 -2.88 2.40 -36.97
C THR A 161 -1.50 1.76 -37.11
N PHE A 162 -1.27 0.66 -36.39
CA PHE A 162 0.01 -0.06 -36.47
C PHE A 162 -0.20 -1.43 -37.12
N PRO A 163 0.66 -1.82 -38.08
CA PRO A 163 0.64 -3.17 -38.62
C PRO A 163 1.09 -4.16 -37.55
N VAL A 164 0.35 -5.26 -37.39
CA VAL A 164 0.79 -6.43 -36.60
C VAL A 164 1.07 -7.62 -37.51
N PRO A 165 1.94 -8.57 -37.11
CA PRO A 165 2.42 -9.67 -37.95
C PRO A 165 1.33 -10.57 -38.56
N THR A 166 0.11 -10.50 -38.03
CA THR A 166 -1.06 -11.25 -38.52
C THR A 166 -1.80 -10.58 -39.69
N GLY A 167 -1.25 -9.52 -40.30
CA GLY A 167 -1.86 -8.82 -41.44
C GLY A 167 -3.12 -8.00 -41.12
N LYS A 168 -3.42 -7.75 -39.83
CA LYS A 168 -4.56 -6.93 -39.39
C LYS A 168 -4.05 -5.58 -38.87
N THR A 169 -4.71 -4.49 -39.23
CA THR A 169 -4.48 -3.16 -38.64
C THR A 169 -5.31 -3.04 -37.36
N LYS A 170 -4.68 -2.65 -36.24
CA LYS A 170 -5.40 -2.27 -35.02
C LYS A 170 -5.09 -0.81 -34.68
N THR A 171 -6.13 -0.01 -34.53
CA THR A 171 -6.04 1.34 -33.97
C THR A 171 -5.66 1.20 -32.49
N ARG A 172 -4.51 1.75 -32.10
CA ARG A 172 -4.03 1.71 -30.72
C ARG A 172 -4.09 3.12 -30.16
N SER A 173 -4.83 3.33 -29.08
CA SER A 173 -4.67 4.52 -28.25
C SER A 173 -3.60 4.23 -27.21
N PHE A 174 -2.41 4.82 -27.39
CA PHE A 174 -1.42 4.89 -26.32
C PHE A 174 -1.84 6.04 -25.40
N PHE A 175 -2.00 5.73 -24.12
CA PHE A 175 -2.22 6.73 -23.09
C PHE A 175 -0.93 6.86 -22.29
N GLU A 176 -0.35 8.06 -22.27
CA GLU A 176 0.85 8.37 -21.51
C GLU A 176 0.45 8.85 -20.10
N PHE A 177 1.10 8.35 -19.06
CA PHE A 177 0.89 8.80 -17.67
C PHE A 177 1.45 10.21 -17.40
N LYS A 178 1.55 11.07 -18.42
CA LYS A 178 2.15 12.41 -18.29
C LYS A 178 1.28 13.29 -17.39
N GLY A 179 1.87 13.73 -16.27
CA GLY A 179 1.29 14.70 -15.33
C GLY A 179 0.42 14.11 -14.21
N VAL A 180 0.24 12.79 -14.14
CA VAL A 180 -0.63 12.16 -13.12
C VAL A 180 0.09 11.93 -11.79
N LEU A 181 1.37 11.57 -11.86
CA LEU A 181 2.33 11.66 -10.75
C LEU A 181 3.12 12.95 -10.95
N PRO A 182 3.16 13.89 -9.99
CA PRO A 182 4.02 15.06 -10.14
C PRO A 182 5.48 14.61 -10.22
N LYS A 183 6.23 15.18 -11.17
CA LYS A 183 7.58 14.72 -11.53
C LYS A 183 8.52 14.65 -10.34
N ALA A 184 8.37 15.56 -9.38
CA ALA A 184 9.18 15.61 -8.18
C ALA A 184 9.05 14.36 -7.29
N PHE A 185 7.90 13.68 -7.31
CA PHE A 185 7.68 12.45 -6.53
C PHE A 185 8.07 11.17 -7.27
N ALA A 186 8.45 11.27 -8.55
CA ALA A 186 8.86 10.12 -9.36
C ALA A 186 10.32 9.73 -9.06
N LEU A 187 10.64 8.45 -9.22
CA LEU A 187 12.04 8.01 -9.11
C LEU A 187 12.87 8.59 -10.26
N PRO A 188 14.14 8.94 -10.03
CA PRO A 188 15.02 9.44 -11.08
C PRO A 188 15.28 8.38 -12.16
N GLU A 189 15.44 8.84 -13.40
CA GLU A 189 15.77 7.96 -14.53
C GLU A 189 17.21 7.44 -14.49
N ARG A 190 18.10 8.19 -13.83
CA ARG A 190 19.51 7.86 -13.65
C ARG A 190 20.00 8.30 -12.28
N LEU A 191 20.85 7.48 -11.66
CA LEU A 191 21.51 7.78 -10.39
C LEU A 191 23.00 8.08 -10.62
N THR A 192 23.42 9.25 -10.15
CA THR A 192 24.80 9.78 -10.08
C THR A 192 25.06 10.28 -8.66
N ALA A 193 26.30 10.65 -8.32
CA ALA A 193 26.62 11.15 -6.97
C ALA A 193 25.86 12.45 -6.64
N GLU A 194 25.63 13.25 -7.67
CA GLU A 194 24.99 14.55 -7.65
C GLU A 194 23.46 14.45 -7.79
N THR A 195 22.91 13.23 -7.95
CA THR A 195 21.45 13.05 -8.10
C THR A 195 20.75 13.35 -6.77
N PRO A 196 19.86 14.36 -6.71
CA PRO A 196 19.07 14.60 -5.51
C PRO A 196 18.09 13.45 -5.29
N ILE A 197 18.06 12.92 -4.07
CA ILE A 197 17.17 11.83 -3.66
C ILE A 197 16.51 12.14 -2.33
N ASP A 198 15.41 11.45 -2.05
CA ASP A 198 14.72 11.54 -0.77
C ASP A 198 15.43 10.71 0.33
N VAL A 199 15.11 11.02 1.58
CA VAL A 199 15.67 10.33 2.76
C VAL A 199 15.32 8.83 2.80
N ALA A 200 14.14 8.44 2.29
CA ALA A 200 13.76 7.04 2.20
C ALA A 200 14.72 6.26 1.26
N SER A 201 15.14 6.86 0.14
CA SER A 201 16.11 6.26 -0.76
C SER A 201 17.52 6.17 -0.15
N VAL A 202 17.92 7.12 0.70
CA VAL A 202 19.19 7.02 1.44
C VAL A 202 19.17 5.86 2.44
N LEU A 203 18.11 5.77 3.25
CA LEU A 203 17.97 4.73 4.26
C LEU A 203 17.83 3.35 3.60
N PHE A 204 16.87 3.19 2.70
CA PHE A 204 16.46 1.89 2.17
C PHE A 204 17.05 1.56 0.79
N GLY A 205 17.76 2.49 0.15
CA GLY A 205 18.31 2.32 -1.19
C GLY A 205 17.28 2.57 -2.28
N ILE A 206 17.70 2.65 -3.53
CA ILE A 206 16.82 2.91 -4.67
C ILE A 206 17.44 2.33 -5.94
N THR A 207 16.60 1.95 -6.89
CA THR A 207 17.01 1.64 -8.26
C THR A 207 16.33 2.66 -9.17
N ALA A 208 17.09 3.25 -10.08
CA ALA A 208 16.55 4.19 -11.06
C ALA A 208 15.50 3.51 -11.95
N LEU A 209 14.56 4.30 -12.46
CA LEU A 209 13.55 3.84 -13.42
C LEU A 209 13.87 4.40 -14.81
N PRO A 210 14.64 3.66 -15.64
CA PRO A 210 15.01 4.15 -16.97
C PRO A 210 13.76 4.35 -17.83
N SER A 211 13.71 5.46 -18.56
CA SER A 211 12.62 5.83 -19.48
C SER A 211 12.50 4.87 -20.68
N GLU A 212 13.58 4.16 -21.04
CA GLU A 212 13.60 3.17 -22.12
C GLU A 212 14.14 1.81 -21.69
N SER A 213 13.49 0.74 -22.16
CA SER A 213 13.85 -0.64 -21.79
C SER A 213 15.27 -1.06 -22.19
N LYS A 214 15.86 -0.39 -23.19
CA LYS A 214 17.22 -0.64 -23.70
C LYS A 214 18.31 0.11 -22.91
N GLN A 215 17.93 1.07 -22.05
CA GLN A 215 18.86 1.88 -21.24
C GLN A 215 18.98 1.38 -19.79
N LYS A 216 18.56 0.13 -19.52
CA LYS A 216 18.70 -0.48 -18.18
C LYS A 216 20.17 -0.59 -17.74
N GLU A 217 21.06 -0.85 -18.68
CA GLU A 217 22.50 -0.80 -18.48
C GLU A 217 22.94 0.66 -18.35
N GLY A 218 23.05 1.16 -17.12
CA GLY A 218 23.52 2.53 -16.83
C GLY A 218 22.57 3.40 -15.99
N ALA A 219 21.33 2.94 -15.72
CA ALA A 219 20.39 3.65 -14.86
C ALA A 219 20.90 3.80 -13.41
N GLY A 220 21.68 2.81 -12.95
CA GLY A 220 22.31 2.80 -11.63
C GLY A 220 21.39 2.33 -10.51
N ALA A 221 22.00 1.96 -9.39
CA ALA A 221 21.31 1.60 -8.16
C ALA A 221 22.12 2.11 -6.97
N LEU A 222 21.42 2.67 -5.98
CA LEU A 222 22.01 3.08 -4.71
C LEU A 222 21.66 2.04 -3.64
N ARG A 223 22.69 1.51 -2.98
CA ARG A 223 22.49 0.64 -1.82
C ARG A 223 22.07 1.49 -0.63
N GLY A 224 21.01 1.05 0.06
CA GLY A 224 20.58 1.67 1.30
C GLY A 224 21.58 1.50 2.43
N ARG A 225 21.52 2.42 3.39
CA ARG A 225 22.34 2.42 4.60
C ARG A 225 21.84 1.46 5.68
N VAL A 226 20.61 0.94 5.55
CA VAL A 226 20.06 -0.07 6.46
C VAL A 226 19.87 -1.45 5.81
N VAL A 227 20.10 -2.50 6.57
CA VAL A 227 19.91 -3.90 6.19
C VAL A 227 19.09 -4.61 7.25
N PHE A 228 18.07 -5.37 6.81
CA PHE A 228 17.15 -6.09 7.68
C PHE A 228 17.43 -7.58 7.60
N SER A 229 17.60 -8.24 8.74
CA SER A 229 17.52 -9.70 8.80
C SER A 229 16.05 -10.16 8.80
N ASP A 230 15.84 -11.44 8.52
CA ASP A 230 14.51 -12.04 8.56
C ASP A 230 14.01 -12.14 10.02
N ALA A 231 12.71 -11.95 10.23
CA ALA A 231 12.08 -12.11 11.54
C ALA A 231 11.44 -13.49 11.64
N TYR A 232 12.07 -14.39 12.39
CA TYR A 232 11.60 -15.77 12.58
C TYR A 232 10.60 -15.87 13.72
N PHE A 233 9.59 -16.72 13.56
CA PHE A 233 8.64 -17.07 14.61
C PHE A 233 8.85 -18.51 15.06
N PRO A 234 8.63 -18.82 16.35
CA PRO A 234 8.59 -20.20 16.78
C PRO A 234 7.36 -20.90 16.16
N ARG A 235 7.43 -22.23 15.99
CA ARG A 235 6.40 -22.98 15.23
C ARG A 235 5.02 -22.93 15.88
N ASP A 236 4.98 -22.88 17.20
CA ASP A 236 3.78 -22.76 18.03
C ASP A 236 3.15 -21.36 18.00
N ALA A 237 3.83 -20.37 17.41
CA ALA A 237 3.21 -19.07 17.14
C ALA A 237 2.15 -19.15 16.02
N LEU A 238 2.24 -20.17 15.15
CA LEU A 238 1.29 -20.36 14.07
C LEU A 238 -0.01 -20.98 14.56
N THR A 239 -1.09 -20.56 13.91
CA THR A 239 -2.41 -21.19 14.04
C THR A 239 -2.33 -22.66 13.66
N THR A 240 -3.02 -23.52 14.41
CA THR A 240 -3.04 -24.97 14.19
C THR A 240 -4.08 -25.38 13.16
N ARG A 241 -3.88 -26.55 12.54
CA ARG A 241 -4.83 -27.11 11.56
C ARG A 241 -6.22 -27.27 12.19
N GLY A 242 -7.25 -26.81 11.49
CA GLY A 242 -8.63 -26.77 12.01
C GLY A 242 -8.98 -25.49 12.77
N HIS A 243 -7.97 -24.71 13.18
CA HIS A 243 -8.14 -23.43 13.89
C HIS A 243 -7.50 -22.26 13.12
N HIS A 244 -7.31 -22.41 11.81
CA HIS A 244 -6.86 -21.31 10.97
C HIS A 244 -7.94 -20.22 10.89
N PRO A 245 -7.58 -18.93 10.95
CA PRO A 245 -8.50 -17.87 10.60
C PRO A 245 -8.96 -18.05 9.15
N LYS A 246 -10.21 -17.71 8.91
CA LYS A 246 -10.79 -17.72 7.57
C LYS A 246 -10.48 -16.42 6.85
N ALA A 247 -10.54 -16.46 5.53
CA ALA A 247 -10.70 -15.30 4.67
C ALA A 247 -11.65 -15.64 3.53
N LEU A 248 -12.04 -14.63 2.74
CA LEU A 248 -12.95 -14.81 1.60
C LEU A 248 -12.20 -14.66 0.29
N ASP A 249 -12.53 -15.52 -0.67
CA ASP A 249 -12.17 -15.33 -2.07
C ASP A 249 -13.38 -15.53 -2.98
N LEU A 250 -13.28 -15.08 -4.23
CA LEU A 250 -14.28 -15.35 -5.25
C LEU A 250 -14.06 -16.76 -5.81
N ASN A 251 -15.14 -17.50 -6.05
CA ASN A 251 -15.10 -18.72 -6.86
C ASN A 251 -14.92 -18.36 -8.36
N GLY A 252 -13.72 -17.90 -8.68
CA GLY A 252 -13.39 -17.33 -9.98
C GLY A 252 -11.90 -17.04 -10.10
N LYS A 253 -11.48 -16.43 -11.22
CA LYS A 253 -10.08 -16.10 -11.43
C LYS A 253 -9.68 -14.77 -10.75
N ALA A 254 -10.61 -13.92 -10.31
CA ALA A 254 -10.27 -12.70 -9.60
C ALA A 254 -9.94 -13.03 -8.13
N ALA A 255 -8.93 -12.37 -7.55
CA ALA A 255 -8.54 -12.56 -6.16
C ALA A 255 -9.16 -11.45 -5.30
N PHE A 256 -10.02 -11.83 -4.37
CA PHE A 256 -10.64 -10.95 -3.39
C PHE A 256 -9.60 -10.56 -2.31
N GLY A 257 -9.52 -9.28 -1.97
CA GLY A 257 -8.56 -8.79 -0.98
C GLY A 257 -7.08 -8.86 -1.40
N ALA A 258 -6.78 -9.01 -2.70
CA ALA A 258 -5.41 -8.95 -3.21
C ALA A 258 -4.82 -7.54 -3.01
N PRO A 259 -3.55 -7.42 -2.57
CA PRO A 259 -2.93 -6.14 -2.20
C PRO A 259 -2.67 -5.21 -3.40
N ASN A 260 -2.72 -5.75 -4.63
CA ASN A 260 -2.34 -5.05 -5.84
C ASN A 260 -3.55 -4.82 -6.76
N PRO A 261 -4.42 -3.85 -6.48
CA PRO A 261 -5.18 -3.25 -7.55
C PRO A 261 -4.15 -2.72 -8.57
N SER A 262 -4.36 -3.00 -9.86
CA SER A 262 -3.59 -2.35 -10.92
C SER A 262 -3.65 -0.82 -10.74
N ILE A 263 -2.57 -0.10 -11.03
CA ILE A 263 -2.55 1.37 -11.08
C ILE A 263 -3.66 1.92 -11.99
N SER A 264 -4.13 1.12 -12.94
CA SER A 264 -5.33 1.37 -13.75
C SER A 264 -6.65 1.41 -12.94
N ASN A 265 -6.63 1.42 -11.61
CA ASN A 265 -7.85 1.55 -10.83
C ASN A 265 -8.11 3.02 -10.52
N TRP A 266 -9.23 3.56 -11.02
CA TRP A 266 -9.66 4.95 -10.83
C TRP A 266 -9.63 5.41 -9.36
N TRP A 267 -9.82 4.46 -8.43
CA TRP A 267 -9.68 4.63 -6.98
C TRP A 267 -8.38 5.29 -6.52
N TYR A 268 -7.29 5.18 -7.30
CA TYR A 268 -5.99 5.78 -6.97
C TYR A 268 -5.87 7.24 -7.41
N PHE A 269 -6.83 7.76 -8.18
CA PHE A 269 -6.78 9.08 -8.75
C PHE A 269 -7.94 9.94 -8.31
N THR A 270 -7.72 11.25 -8.30
CA THR A 270 -8.82 12.20 -8.34
C THR A 270 -9.46 12.08 -9.73
N PRO A 271 -10.77 11.79 -9.83
CA PRO A 271 -11.43 11.72 -11.13
C PRO A 271 -11.46 13.12 -11.78
N ARG A 272 -11.26 13.19 -13.10
CA ARG A 272 -11.28 14.45 -13.88
C ARG A 272 -12.51 14.58 -14.76
N THR A 273 -12.81 13.50 -15.49
CA THR A 273 -13.84 13.46 -16.51
C THR A 273 -14.15 12.01 -16.89
N VAL A 274 -15.12 11.82 -17.79
CA VAL A 274 -15.47 10.54 -18.40
C VAL A 274 -15.00 10.52 -19.85
N GLY A 275 -14.22 9.51 -20.20
CA GLY A 275 -13.77 9.20 -21.54
C GLY A 275 -14.61 8.12 -22.22
N LYS A 276 -14.32 7.92 -23.50
CA LYS A 276 -14.90 6.87 -24.34
C LYS A 276 -13.85 5.81 -24.65
N ARG A 277 -14.15 4.55 -24.30
CA ARG A 277 -13.36 3.37 -24.67
C ARG A 277 -14.11 2.49 -25.64
N ILE A 278 -13.43 2.02 -26.69
CA ILE A 278 -13.98 1.01 -27.61
C ILE A 278 -13.32 -0.33 -27.30
N VAL A 279 -14.12 -1.32 -26.88
CA VAL A 279 -13.66 -2.69 -26.62
C VAL A 279 -14.49 -3.63 -27.47
N ASN A 280 -13.84 -4.38 -28.37
CA ASN A 280 -14.51 -5.32 -29.28
C ASN A 280 -15.67 -4.70 -30.10
N GLY A 281 -15.57 -3.43 -30.47
CA GLY A 281 -16.62 -2.71 -31.20
C GLY A 281 -17.72 -2.11 -30.33
N GLU A 282 -17.72 -2.37 -29.02
CA GLU A 282 -18.65 -1.79 -28.06
C GLU A 282 -18.08 -0.50 -27.45
N GLU A 283 -18.88 0.55 -27.44
CA GLU A 283 -18.56 1.82 -26.77
C GLU A 283 -18.88 1.73 -25.28
N ASN A 284 -17.85 1.96 -24.45
CA ASN A 284 -17.91 1.93 -23.01
C ASN A 284 -17.47 3.29 -22.44
N ALA A 285 -18.11 3.71 -21.34
CA ALA A 285 -17.66 4.85 -20.54
C ALA A 285 -16.45 4.46 -19.68
N GLU A 286 -15.46 5.35 -19.56
CA GLU A 286 -14.33 5.15 -18.66
C GLU A 286 -14.03 6.41 -17.85
N PHE A 287 -13.57 6.27 -16.61
CA PHE A 287 -13.11 7.42 -15.84
C PHE A 287 -11.69 7.78 -16.22
N ILE A 288 -11.46 9.06 -16.52
CA ILE A 288 -10.13 9.61 -16.73
C ILE A 288 -9.69 10.28 -15.42
N GLY A 289 -8.61 9.76 -14.82
CA GLY A 289 -7.98 10.33 -13.63
C GLY A 289 -7.16 11.57 -13.95
N TYR A 290 -7.13 12.54 -13.03
CA TYR A 290 -6.29 13.74 -13.13
C TYR A 290 -4.93 13.54 -12.47
N ARG A 291 -4.93 13.29 -11.16
CA ARG A 291 -3.76 13.21 -10.29
C ARG A 291 -3.86 12.00 -9.36
N LEU A 292 -2.74 11.39 -9.01
CA LEU A 292 -2.70 10.40 -7.94
C LEU A 292 -3.13 11.04 -6.62
N ARG A 293 -3.95 10.32 -5.85
CA ARG A 293 -4.45 10.78 -4.53
C ARG A 293 -3.37 10.82 -3.46
N GLY A 294 -2.35 9.97 -3.57
CA GLY A 294 -1.26 9.88 -2.59
C GLY A 294 -0.75 8.46 -2.41
N ARG A 295 -0.12 8.20 -1.26
CA ARG A 295 0.44 6.90 -0.88
C ARG A 295 -0.58 6.10 -0.10
N LYS A 296 -0.87 4.88 -0.56
CA LYS A 296 -1.96 4.05 -0.04
C LYS A 296 -1.59 3.30 1.24
N PHE A 297 -2.41 3.43 2.28
CA PHE A 297 -2.30 2.66 3.54
C PHE A 297 -3.65 2.10 3.96
N TYR A 298 -3.64 0.97 4.68
CA TYR A 298 -4.87 0.27 5.09
C TYR A 298 -5.20 0.55 6.55
N PHE A 299 -6.47 0.79 6.85
CA PHE A 299 -6.97 0.94 8.21
C PHE A 299 -6.82 -0.36 9.02
N HIS A 300 -6.62 -0.22 10.32
CA HIS A 300 -6.66 -1.33 11.27
C HIS A 300 -8.10 -1.66 11.64
N GLN A 301 -8.44 -2.95 11.59
CA GLN A 301 -9.76 -3.48 11.98
C GLN A 301 -9.67 -4.96 12.31
N ASP A 302 -10.66 -5.48 13.02
CA ASP A 302 -10.76 -6.92 13.31
C ASP A 302 -11.15 -7.71 12.04
N PRO A 303 -10.36 -8.72 11.63
CA PRO A 303 -10.68 -9.58 10.51
C PRO A 303 -11.99 -10.34 10.60
N ALA A 304 -12.34 -10.87 11.76
CA ALA A 304 -13.51 -11.73 11.90
C ALA A 304 -14.83 -11.01 11.55
N PRO A 305 -15.19 -9.88 12.19
CA PRO A 305 -16.41 -9.15 11.84
C PRO A 305 -16.36 -8.58 10.41
N CYS A 306 -15.18 -8.19 9.92
CA CYS A 306 -15.02 -7.75 8.53
C CYS A 306 -15.41 -8.83 7.53
N ILE A 307 -14.87 -10.03 7.71
CA ILE A 307 -15.14 -11.18 6.84
C ILE A 307 -16.61 -11.58 6.92
N GLU A 308 -17.18 -11.67 8.12
CA GLU A 308 -18.59 -12.02 8.32
C GLU A 308 -19.52 -10.99 7.68
N TYR A 309 -19.21 -9.70 7.81
CA TYR A 309 -19.96 -8.64 7.16
C TYR A 309 -20.02 -8.86 5.63
N TYR A 310 -18.86 -9.06 5.00
CA TYR A 310 -18.79 -9.27 3.56
C TYR A 310 -19.52 -10.54 3.15
N LYS A 311 -19.34 -11.65 3.86
CA LYS A 311 -20.04 -12.90 3.56
C LYS A 311 -21.56 -12.73 3.61
N LYS A 312 -22.07 -12.03 4.64
CA LYS A 312 -23.51 -11.83 4.86
C LYS A 312 -24.13 -10.82 3.90
N LYS A 313 -23.43 -9.72 3.61
CA LYS A 313 -23.99 -8.60 2.85
C LYS A 313 -23.75 -8.71 1.35
N TRP A 314 -22.64 -9.29 0.91
CA TRP A 314 -22.28 -9.39 -0.51
C TRP A 314 -22.83 -10.68 -1.16
N THR A 315 -24.12 -10.96 -0.97
CA THR A 315 -24.80 -12.17 -1.45
C THR A 315 -25.17 -12.11 -2.93
N HIS A 316 -25.33 -10.92 -3.50
CA HIS A 316 -25.80 -10.70 -4.88
C HIS A 316 -24.67 -10.66 -5.93
N MET A 317 -23.43 -11.01 -5.57
CA MET A 317 -22.33 -11.01 -6.54
C MET A 317 -22.47 -12.16 -7.55
N PRO A 318 -22.18 -11.92 -8.84
CA PRO A 318 -22.20 -12.98 -9.87
C PRO A 318 -21.24 -14.14 -9.59
N ALA A 319 -20.15 -13.88 -8.85
CA ALA A 319 -19.25 -14.90 -8.35
C ALA A 319 -19.48 -15.07 -6.84
N LYS A 320 -19.73 -16.31 -6.40
CA LYS A 320 -19.95 -16.63 -4.98
C LYS A 320 -18.67 -16.41 -4.19
N LEU A 321 -18.80 -15.75 -3.03
CA LEU A 321 -17.73 -15.64 -2.04
C LEU A 321 -17.62 -16.95 -1.26
N GLU A 322 -16.42 -17.51 -1.22
CA GLU A 322 -16.12 -18.76 -0.52
C GLU A 322 -15.05 -18.52 0.54
N TYR A 323 -15.20 -19.22 1.67
CA TYR A 323 -14.20 -19.22 2.72
C TYR A 323 -13.00 -20.08 2.31
N TYR A 324 -11.83 -19.64 2.73
CA TYR A 324 -10.62 -20.45 2.69
C TYR A 324 -9.80 -20.26 3.96
N ASP A 325 -8.96 -21.24 4.26
CA ASP A 325 -8.13 -21.25 5.47
C ASP A 325 -6.83 -20.47 5.27
N VAL A 326 -6.42 -19.71 6.29
CA VAL A 326 -5.20 -18.90 6.27
C VAL A 326 -4.31 -19.29 7.45
N GLU A 327 -3.22 -20.01 7.18
CA GLU A 327 -2.19 -20.23 8.20
C GLU A 327 -1.54 -18.89 8.55
N SER A 328 -1.63 -18.50 9.82
CA SER A 328 -1.18 -17.19 10.27
C SER A 328 -0.37 -17.31 11.55
N VAL A 329 0.52 -16.36 11.80
CA VAL A 329 0.98 -16.09 13.16
C VAL A 329 -0.22 -15.55 13.95
N SER A 330 -0.50 -16.14 15.10
CA SER A 330 -1.62 -15.76 15.96
C SER A 330 -1.40 -14.36 16.55
N ALA A 331 -2.49 -13.61 16.75
CA ALA A 331 -2.41 -12.33 17.45
C ALA A 331 -1.81 -12.51 18.87
N GLY A 332 -1.02 -11.54 19.30
CA GLY A 332 -0.29 -11.56 20.56
C GLY A 332 1.03 -12.33 20.55
N LYS A 333 1.43 -12.94 19.42
CA LYS A 333 2.70 -13.68 19.32
C LYS A 333 3.84 -12.80 18.79
N ASP A 334 5.01 -13.02 19.37
CA ASP A 334 6.25 -12.31 19.03
C ASP A 334 7.17 -13.15 18.15
N SER A 335 7.97 -12.46 17.34
CA SER A 335 9.13 -13.05 16.69
C SER A 335 10.26 -13.31 17.69
N GLN A 336 11.20 -14.15 17.28
CA GLN A 336 12.55 -14.11 17.83
C GLN A 336 13.19 -12.74 17.53
N PRO A 337 14.15 -12.26 18.34
CA PRO A 337 14.86 -11.02 18.05
C PRO A 337 15.53 -11.10 16.69
N PHE A 338 15.44 -10.02 15.93
CA PHE A 338 16.13 -9.87 14.66
C PHE A 338 16.83 -8.51 14.63
N SER A 339 17.79 -8.35 13.72
CA SER A 339 18.66 -7.17 13.69
C SER A 339 18.37 -6.29 12.48
N ILE A 340 18.42 -4.98 12.71
CA ILE A 340 18.50 -3.96 11.67
C ILE A 340 19.89 -3.34 11.76
N MET A 341 20.75 -3.66 10.80
CA MET A 341 22.08 -3.08 10.72
C MET A 341 22.02 -1.73 10.01
N PHE A 342 22.72 -0.73 10.53
CA PHE A 342 22.85 0.59 9.90
C PHE A 342 24.32 0.97 9.77
N ARG A 343 24.66 1.71 8.71
CA ARG A 343 26.04 2.09 8.41
C ARG A 343 26.15 3.56 8.03
N LYS A 344 27.09 4.26 8.69
CA LYS A 344 27.46 5.65 8.40
C LYS A 344 26.23 6.55 8.29
N LEU A 345 25.37 6.54 9.30
CA LEU A 345 24.21 7.42 9.41
C LEU A 345 24.52 8.59 10.34
N PRO A 346 24.13 9.83 10.00
CA PRO A 346 24.12 10.93 10.97
C PRO A 346 23.05 10.68 12.04
N MET A 347 23.18 11.34 13.20
CA MET A 347 22.28 11.14 14.34
C MET A 347 20.82 11.42 13.98
N SER A 348 20.57 12.47 13.20
CA SER A 348 19.24 12.88 12.74
C SER A 348 18.52 11.77 11.97
N LEU A 349 19.21 11.09 11.05
CA LEU A 349 18.66 9.96 10.30
C LEU A 349 18.51 8.67 11.13
N LEU A 350 19.39 8.45 12.12
CA LEU A 350 19.23 7.35 13.07
C LEU A 350 18.00 7.55 13.98
N ARG A 351 17.80 8.78 14.48
CA ARG A 351 16.61 9.18 15.24
C ARG A 351 15.34 9.01 14.42
N LEU A 352 15.35 9.41 13.15
CA LEU A 352 14.26 9.18 12.22
C LEU A 352 13.96 7.67 12.07
N LEU A 353 14.98 6.83 11.86
CA LEU A 353 14.82 5.38 11.75
C LEU A 353 14.18 4.76 13.02
N LEU A 354 14.61 5.19 14.20
CA LEU A 354 14.07 4.73 15.49
C LEU A 354 12.62 5.18 15.68
N PHE A 355 12.29 6.42 15.30
CA PHE A 355 10.92 6.91 15.26
C PHE A 355 10.05 6.10 14.29
N ILE A 356 10.53 5.77 13.10
CA ILE A 356 9.77 4.98 12.10
C ILE A 356 9.41 3.59 12.63
N LEU A 357 10.28 2.96 13.42
CA LEU A 357 10.00 1.65 14.02
C LEU A 357 8.85 1.73 15.03
N SER A 358 8.82 2.79 15.85
CA SER A 358 7.85 3.00 16.92
C SER A 358 7.34 4.46 16.95
N PRO A 359 6.46 4.83 16.00
CA PRO A 359 6.13 6.23 15.76
C PRO A 359 5.27 6.84 16.87
N ALA A 360 4.21 6.16 17.29
CA ALA A 360 3.36 6.59 18.40
C ALA A 360 2.57 5.41 19.00
N ASP A 361 2.09 5.57 20.24
CA ASP A 361 1.33 4.52 20.94
C ASP A 361 0.04 4.11 20.24
N SER A 362 -0.54 5.00 19.46
CA SER A 362 -1.77 4.74 18.69
C SER A 362 -1.51 4.51 17.20
N VAL A 363 -0.25 4.39 16.75
CA VAL A 363 0.07 4.15 15.33
C VAL A 363 0.76 2.80 15.19
N ARG A 364 0.27 1.95 14.28
CA ARG A 364 0.84 0.63 14.02
C ARG A 364 1.12 0.40 12.54
N HIS A 365 1.98 -0.56 12.25
CA HIS A 365 2.34 -0.89 10.87
C HIS A 365 1.44 -1.98 10.32
N LYS A 366 1.31 -2.05 8.98
CA LYS A 366 0.60 -3.12 8.26
C LYS A 366 1.57 -3.92 7.39
N LEU A 367 1.69 -5.22 7.64
CA LEU A 367 2.59 -6.13 6.95
C LEU A 367 1.85 -7.35 6.38
N GLY A 368 2.36 -7.92 5.28
CA GLY A 368 1.85 -9.18 4.74
C GLY A 368 0.59 -9.06 3.87
N ALA A 369 -0.10 -10.18 3.70
CA ALA A 369 -1.29 -10.31 2.87
C ALA A 369 -2.58 -10.02 3.65
N LEU A 370 -3.70 -9.89 2.93
CA LEU A 370 -5.04 -9.78 3.52
C LEU A 370 -5.27 -8.53 4.37
N LYS A 371 -4.42 -7.50 4.22
CA LYS A 371 -4.58 -6.17 4.82
C LYS A 371 -5.99 -5.58 4.68
N PRO A 372 -6.71 -5.74 3.53
CA PRO A 372 -8.08 -5.22 3.38
C PRO A 372 -9.08 -5.84 4.38
N PHE A 373 -8.85 -7.08 4.81
CA PHE A 373 -9.68 -7.72 5.82
C PHE A 373 -9.32 -7.29 7.23
N GLY A 374 -8.15 -6.71 7.48
CA GLY A 374 -7.69 -6.37 8.83
C GLY A 374 -6.41 -7.11 9.27
N PHE A 375 -5.99 -8.13 8.52
CA PHE A 375 -4.79 -8.91 8.85
C PHE A 375 -3.52 -8.03 8.84
N GLY A 376 -2.51 -8.52 9.58
CA GLY A 376 -1.15 -8.01 9.47
C GLY A 376 -0.89 -6.67 10.14
N SER A 377 -1.73 -6.25 11.09
CA SER A 377 -1.38 -5.20 12.05
C SER A 377 -0.24 -5.69 12.94
N VAL A 378 0.84 -4.93 13.02
CA VAL A 378 2.07 -5.30 13.74
C VAL A 378 2.68 -4.12 14.48
N GLU A 379 3.48 -4.42 15.51
CA GLU A 379 4.37 -3.46 16.17
C GLU A 379 5.81 -3.96 16.18
N PHE A 380 6.75 -3.01 16.17
CA PHE A 380 8.16 -3.27 16.35
C PHE A 380 8.56 -2.81 17.76
N ALA A 381 9.06 -3.74 18.56
CA ALA A 381 9.61 -3.44 19.88
C ALA A 381 11.13 -3.39 19.77
N VAL A 382 11.72 -2.20 19.98
CA VAL A 382 13.17 -2.03 20.01
C VAL A 382 13.71 -2.49 21.37
N GLU A 383 14.47 -3.57 21.36
CA GLU A 383 15.08 -4.13 22.58
C GLU A 383 16.38 -3.42 22.93
N LYS A 384 17.23 -3.17 21.92
CA LYS A 384 18.55 -2.56 22.10
C LYS A 384 18.94 -1.72 20.89
N VAL A 385 19.70 -0.66 21.14
CA VAL A 385 20.40 0.11 20.12
C VAL A 385 21.89 0.03 20.43
N GLU A 386 22.66 -0.56 19.53
CA GLU A 386 24.08 -0.85 19.72
C GLU A 386 24.90 -0.09 18.68
N ILE A 387 25.82 0.77 19.13
CA ILE A 387 26.71 1.58 18.29
C ILE A 387 28.08 0.91 18.22
N GLU A 388 28.68 0.84 17.03
CA GLU A 388 30.06 0.39 16.84
C GLU A 388 31.03 1.36 17.52
N LYS A 389 31.95 0.83 18.34
CA LYS A 389 33.00 1.65 18.96
C LYS A 389 33.95 2.21 17.89
N ARG A 390 34.37 3.47 18.01
CA ARG A 390 35.28 4.14 17.05
C ARG A 390 36.57 3.34 16.86
N GLY A 391 37.00 3.15 15.60
CA GLY A 391 38.28 2.50 15.24
C GLY A 391 38.17 1.23 14.38
N PHE A 392 36.96 0.70 14.16
CA PHE A 392 36.76 -0.58 13.45
C PHE A 392 36.56 -0.48 11.92
N ASP A 393 36.51 0.73 11.34
CA ASP A 393 36.47 0.92 9.88
C ASP A 393 37.77 0.43 9.18
N ARG A 394 38.77 0.00 9.96
CA ARG A 394 40.04 -0.61 9.49
C ARG A 394 40.45 -1.79 10.37
N LEU A 395 39.86 -2.97 10.24
CA LEU A 395 40.63 -4.21 10.44
C LEU A 395 39.87 -5.44 9.95
N ALA A 396 40.40 -6.02 8.89
CA ALA A 396 40.19 -7.42 8.56
C ALA A 396 40.64 -8.32 9.72
N SER A 397 39.89 -9.39 9.96
CA SER A 397 40.35 -10.63 10.61
C SER A 397 41.09 -10.47 11.96
N ARG A 398 40.36 -10.21 13.05
CA ARG A 398 40.72 -10.78 14.36
C ARG A 398 39.45 -11.25 15.08
N SER A 399 39.52 -12.47 15.61
CA SER A 399 38.49 -13.13 16.40
C SER A 399 38.29 -12.41 17.73
N LEU A 400 37.54 -11.32 17.70
CA LEU A 400 37.02 -10.65 18.90
C LEU A 400 35.60 -11.17 19.15
N SER A 401 35.28 -11.46 20.41
CA SER A 401 33.94 -11.83 20.81
C SER A 401 32.98 -10.65 20.56
N GLY A 402 31.74 -10.93 20.14
CA GLY A 402 30.81 -9.90 19.65
C GLY A 402 30.45 -8.79 20.66
N ASN A 403 30.71 -8.99 21.96
CA ASN A 403 30.40 -8.01 23.01
C ASN A 403 31.41 -6.86 23.09
N ASP A 404 32.64 -7.01 22.59
CA ASP A 404 33.66 -5.96 22.70
C ASP A 404 33.51 -4.88 21.62
N LEU A 405 32.76 -5.15 20.56
CA LEU A 405 32.65 -4.32 19.35
C LEU A 405 31.60 -3.20 19.45
N PHE A 406 30.60 -3.38 20.30
CA PHE A 406 29.45 -2.47 20.39
C PHE A 406 29.29 -1.87 21.78
N SER A 407 28.71 -0.67 21.84
CA SER A 407 28.20 -0.06 23.07
C SER A 407 26.70 0.16 22.94
N GLU A 408 25.93 -0.34 23.91
CA GLU A 408 24.49 -0.05 24.00
C GLU A 408 24.27 1.44 24.31
N SER A 409 23.24 2.03 23.71
CA SER A 409 22.90 3.45 23.87
C SER A 409 21.45 3.60 24.36
N ASP A 410 21.30 3.84 25.66
CA ASP A 410 20.00 4.08 26.29
C ASP A 410 19.35 5.39 25.79
N ASP A 411 20.15 6.43 25.60
CA ASP A 411 19.67 7.72 25.05
C ASP A 411 19.01 7.58 23.69
N LEU A 412 19.55 6.72 22.82
CA LEU A 412 18.95 6.42 21.53
C LEU A 412 17.72 5.53 21.66
N LYS A 413 17.71 4.61 22.62
CA LYS A 413 16.55 3.75 22.86
C LYS A 413 15.29 4.56 23.20
N VAL A 414 15.42 5.71 23.87
CA VAL A 414 14.30 6.64 24.14
C VAL A 414 13.60 7.09 22.86
N TRP A 415 14.32 7.24 21.74
CA TRP A 415 13.72 7.61 20.45
C TRP A 415 12.81 6.52 19.87
N ALA A 416 13.01 5.27 20.28
CA ALA A 416 12.19 4.13 19.88
C ALA A 416 11.09 3.78 20.91
N LEU A 417 10.98 4.52 22.01
CA LEU A 417 9.87 4.37 22.94
C LEU A 417 8.70 5.24 22.45
N PRO A 418 7.51 4.66 22.25
CA PRO A 418 6.36 5.48 21.94
C PRO A 418 6.02 6.34 23.17
N ILE A 419 5.73 7.62 22.95
CA ILE A 419 5.30 8.51 24.02
C ILE A 419 3.81 8.28 24.26
N ALA A 420 3.43 8.03 25.51
CA ALA A 420 2.05 7.99 25.98
C ALA A 420 1.32 9.28 25.59
N GLY A 421 0.60 9.22 24.47
CA GLY A 421 -0.43 10.19 24.18
C GLY A 421 -1.55 9.95 25.18
N ASN A 422 -1.91 10.95 25.99
CA ASN A 422 -3.11 10.91 26.81
C ASN A 422 -4.35 10.87 25.89
N ALA A 423 -4.64 9.71 25.32
CA ALA A 423 -5.85 9.45 24.57
C ALA A 423 -7.01 9.34 25.57
N GLY A 424 -7.57 10.48 25.98
CA GLY A 424 -8.78 10.43 26.83
C GLY A 424 -9.22 11.71 27.52
N ASP A 425 -8.40 12.76 27.62
CA ASP A 425 -8.80 13.98 28.33
C ASP A 425 -8.74 15.22 27.41
N PRO A 426 -9.88 15.68 26.85
CA PRO A 426 -9.95 16.89 26.03
C PRO A 426 -9.54 18.16 26.79
N LYS A 427 -9.47 18.12 28.13
CA LYS A 427 -9.15 19.28 28.98
C LYS A 427 -7.67 19.38 29.35
N LYS A 428 -6.87 18.33 29.11
CA LYS A 428 -5.40 18.40 29.24
C LYS A 428 -4.81 18.52 27.84
N GLY A 429 -4.29 19.71 27.55
CA GLY A 429 -3.76 20.07 26.23
C GLY A 429 -2.87 18.98 25.62
N ASN A 430 -3.08 18.76 24.32
CA ASN A 430 -2.33 17.87 23.43
C ASN A 430 -0.83 17.90 23.76
N THR A 431 -0.33 16.93 24.54
CA THR A 431 1.11 16.81 24.81
C THR A 431 1.79 16.52 23.48
N ARG A 432 2.41 17.56 22.89
CA ARG A 432 3.11 17.46 21.62
C ARG A 432 4.23 16.44 21.76
N ASP A 433 4.25 15.44 20.88
CA ASP A 433 5.36 14.49 20.81
C ASP A 433 6.62 15.27 20.40
N THR A 434 7.53 15.46 21.35
CA THR A 434 8.75 16.26 21.18
C THR A 434 9.67 15.69 20.09
N ARG A 435 9.57 14.38 19.78
CA ARG A 435 10.33 13.75 18.69
C ARG A 435 9.84 14.23 17.33
N VAL A 436 8.52 14.36 17.17
CA VAL A 436 7.89 14.84 15.92
C VAL A 436 8.28 16.30 15.68
N GLU A 437 8.21 17.14 16.72
CA GLU A 437 8.60 18.54 16.63
C GLU A 437 10.08 18.68 16.25
N CYS A 438 10.96 17.94 16.94
CA CYS A 438 12.40 17.91 16.66
C CYS A 438 12.72 17.48 15.21
N LEU A 439 12.09 16.42 14.71
CA LEU A 439 12.31 15.94 13.34
C LEU A 439 11.68 16.85 12.29
N ALA A 440 10.54 17.49 12.59
CA ALA A 440 9.90 18.45 11.69
C ALA A 440 10.70 19.76 11.59
N GLU A 441 11.29 20.25 12.69
CA GLU A 441 12.19 21.40 12.71
C GLU A 441 13.46 21.16 11.89
N GLN A 442 13.92 19.91 11.82
CA GLN A 442 15.01 19.48 10.94
C GLN A 442 14.58 19.28 9.47
N GLY A 443 13.30 19.48 9.16
CA GLY A 443 12.73 19.27 7.83
C GLY A 443 12.62 17.80 7.41
N LEU A 444 12.80 16.85 8.33
CA LEU A 444 12.79 15.41 8.03
C LEU A 444 11.37 14.82 8.00
N ILE A 445 10.42 15.42 8.71
CA ILE A 445 9.02 14.98 8.75
C ILE A 445 8.12 16.08 8.18
N ASP A 446 7.21 15.70 7.29
CA ASP A 446 6.10 16.54 6.88
C ASP A 446 4.94 16.43 7.88
N ARG A 447 4.56 17.56 8.49
CA ARG A 447 3.53 17.60 9.54
C ARG A 447 2.15 17.19 9.02
N ALA A 448 1.81 17.57 7.80
CA ALA A 448 0.54 17.22 7.19
C ALA A 448 0.47 15.71 6.95
N SER A 449 1.52 15.13 6.35
CA SER A 449 1.64 13.69 6.16
C SER A 449 1.59 12.90 7.47
N TRP A 450 2.21 13.41 8.53
CA TRP A 450 2.13 12.79 9.86
C TRP A 450 0.71 12.75 10.42
N GLN A 451 -0.07 13.83 10.28
CA GLN A 451 -1.47 13.86 10.70
C GLN A 451 -2.32 12.82 9.95
N TRP A 452 -2.13 12.71 8.63
CA TRP A 452 -2.79 11.67 7.83
C TRP A 452 -2.34 10.26 8.23
N LEU A 453 -1.06 10.03 8.49
CA LEU A 453 -0.57 8.73 8.95
C LEU A 453 -1.21 8.34 10.29
N ARG A 454 -1.32 9.28 11.24
CA ARG A 454 -2.00 9.06 12.52
C ARG A 454 -3.47 8.68 12.34
N PHE A 455 -4.13 9.20 11.31
CA PHE A 455 -5.50 8.86 10.98
C PHE A 455 -5.63 7.47 10.36
N VAL A 456 -4.91 7.20 9.27
CA VAL A 456 -5.07 5.96 8.50
C VAL A 456 -4.50 4.74 9.24
N LEU A 457 -3.41 4.94 9.98
CA LEU A 457 -2.72 3.89 10.75
C LEU A 457 -3.06 3.94 12.25
N HIS A 458 -4.14 4.62 12.63
CA HIS A 458 -4.63 4.59 14.00
C HIS A 458 -4.95 3.14 14.40
N TYR A 459 -4.34 2.69 15.48
CA TYR A 459 -4.62 1.42 16.12
C TYR A 459 -5.29 1.69 17.48
N PRO A 460 -6.53 1.23 17.69
CA PRO A 460 -7.24 1.41 18.96
C PRO A 460 -6.68 0.51 20.07
N ASP A 461 -6.89 0.91 21.32
CA ASP A 461 -6.64 0.04 22.48
C ASP A 461 -7.49 -1.24 22.41
N GLU A 462 -8.73 -1.13 21.92
CA GLU A 462 -9.63 -2.26 21.67
C GLU A 462 -10.04 -2.34 20.20
N LEU A 463 -9.47 -3.31 19.48
CA LEU A 463 -9.75 -3.53 18.05
C LEU A 463 -11.11 -4.19 17.78
N LYS A 464 -11.68 -4.90 18.77
CA LYS A 464 -12.91 -5.70 18.61
C LYS A 464 -14.21 -4.88 18.57
N ASN A 465 -14.12 -3.55 18.61
CA ASN A 465 -15.29 -2.69 18.55
C ASN A 465 -15.89 -2.67 17.12
N GLN A 466 -17.15 -3.11 16.97
CA GLN A 466 -17.87 -3.11 15.69
C GLN A 466 -18.10 -1.69 15.12
N GLU A 467 -18.06 -0.66 15.96
CA GLU A 467 -18.12 0.75 15.54
C GLU A 467 -16.86 1.19 14.79
N ARG A 468 -15.79 0.40 14.79
CA ARG A 468 -14.53 0.64 14.08
C ARG A 468 -14.30 -0.32 12.93
N LEU A 469 -15.39 -0.80 12.33
CA LEU A 469 -15.33 -1.65 11.15
C LEU A 469 -15.26 -0.79 9.88
N PHE A 470 -14.12 -0.78 9.20
CA PHE A 470 -13.93 -0.07 7.94
C PHE A 470 -14.31 -0.98 6.79
N ILE A 471 -15.60 -0.95 6.45
CA ILE A 471 -16.20 -1.76 5.40
C ILE A 471 -16.75 -0.85 4.33
N TYR A 472 -16.71 -1.33 3.10
CA TYR A 472 -17.42 -0.67 2.03
C TYR A 472 -18.77 -1.32 1.80
N PRO A 473 -19.88 -0.58 1.96
CA PRO A 473 -21.20 -1.19 1.89
C PRO A 473 -21.53 -1.64 0.47
N VAL A 474 -22.38 -2.67 0.38
CA VAL A 474 -22.99 -3.03 -0.90
C VAL A 474 -23.87 -1.87 -1.32
N TYR A 475 -23.81 -1.50 -2.60
CA TYR A 475 -24.78 -0.58 -3.16
C TYR A 475 -26.21 -1.08 -2.92
N ARG A 476 -27.06 -0.24 -2.33
CA ARG A 476 -28.49 -0.48 -2.18
C ARG A 476 -29.28 0.73 -2.66
N GLN A 477 -30.22 0.52 -3.56
CA GLN A 477 -31.22 1.52 -3.88
C GLN A 477 -32.33 1.51 -2.83
N LYS A 478 -32.74 2.71 -2.39
CA LYS A 478 -33.94 2.92 -1.59
C LYS A 478 -35.16 2.42 -2.39
N ARG A 479 -36.04 1.62 -1.76
CA ARG A 479 -37.34 1.29 -2.36
C ARG A 479 -38.35 2.41 -2.08
N ALA A 480 -39.36 2.58 -2.94
CA ALA A 480 -40.31 3.70 -2.88
C ALA A 480 -40.96 3.92 -1.49
N HIS A 481 -41.14 2.85 -0.71
CA HIS A 481 -41.82 2.86 0.59
C HIS A 481 -40.87 2.83 1.81
N GLU A 482 -39.56 2.81 1.59
CA GLU A 482 -38.58 2.77 2.68
C GLU A 482 -38.26 4.20 3.18
N PRO A 483 -37.83 4.37 4.45
CA PRO A 483 -37.26 5.63 4.90
C PRO A 483 -35.95 5.96 4.14
N PRO A 484 -35.47 7.21 4.19
CA PRO A 484 -34.16 7.56 3.66
C PRO A 484 -33.07 6.67 4.25
N LEU A 485 -32.26 6.05 3.38
CA LEU A 485 -31.11 5.23 3.81
C LEU A 485 -30.04 6.13 4.47
N SER A 486 -29.42 5.67 5.56
CA SER A 486 -28.20 6.29 6.12
C SER A 486 -27.02 6.24 5.13
N PRO A 487 -25.96 7.07 5.26
CA PRO A 487 -24.76 6.98 4.43
C PRO A 487 -24.17 5.56 4.36
N GLU A 488 -24.17 4.85 5.49
CA GLU A 488 -23.71 3.47 5.63
C GLU A 488 -24.61 2.46 4.90
N GLU A 489 -25.92 2.70 4.82
CA GLU A 489 -26.88 1.85 4.11
C GLU A 489 -26.96 2.16 2.61
N LYS A 490 -26.72 3.41 2.21
CA LYS A 490 -26.67 3.84 0.79
C LYS A 490 -25.50 3.18 0.06
N GLY A 491 -24.41 2.93 0.78
CA GLY A 491 -23.17 2.43 0.19
C GLY A 491 -22.62 3.37 -0.86
N PHE A 492 -21.81 2.83 -1.77
CA PHE A 492 -21.04 3.63 -2.72
C PHE A 492 -21.84 4.32 -3.82
N ALA A 493 -23.12 4.02 -4.04
CA ALA A 493 -23.78 4.47 -5.27
C ALA A 493 -25.04 5.33 -5.02
N GLN A 494 -25.04 6.45 -5.72
CA GLN A 494 -26.10 7.45 -5.99
C GLN A 494 -26.25 8.65 -5.07
N THR A 495 -26.22 9.81 -5.75
CA THR A 495 -26.99 11.02 -5.42
C THR A 495 -27.54 11.65 -6.70
N ILE A 496 -28.14 10.85 -7.59
CA ILE A 496 -28.96 11.39 -8.67
C ILE A 496 -30.38 11.08 -8.24
N LEU A 497 -31.20 12.11 -8.00
CA LEU A 497 -32.63 11.87 -7.77
C LEU A 497 -33.20 11.26 -9.05
N MET A 498 -34.20 10.39 -8.94
CA MET A 498 -34.80 9.76 -10.14
C MET A 498 -35.33 10.81 -11.12
N GLU A 499 -35.71 11.99 -10.64
CA GLU A 499 -36.09 13.16 -11.44
C GLU A 499 -34.93 13.83 -12.20
N ASP A 500 -33.69 13.67 -11.75
CA ASP A 500 -32.48 14.22 -12.40
C ASP A 500 -31.95 13.31 -13.51
N LEU A 501 -32.45 12.06 -13.60
CA LEU A 501 -32.15 11.18 -14.71
C LEU A 501 -32.78 11.73 -15.99
N PRO A 502 -32.05 11.72 -17.12
CA PRO A 502 -32.63 12.15 -18.38
C PRO A 502 -33.85 11.29 -18.71
N LYS A 503 -34.99 11.94 -18.97
CA LYS A 503 -36.28 11.29 -19.29
C LYS A 503 -36.17 10.29 -20.45
N LYS A 504 -35.15 10.47 -21.30
CA LYS A 504 -34.77 9.54 -22.36
C LYS A 504 -33.28 9.29 -22.25
N ALA A 505 -32.88 8.06 -21.93
CA ALA A 505 -31.47 7.71 -21.86
C ALA A 505 -30.81 7.87 -23.23
N PRO A 506 -29.60 8.45 -23.32
CA PRO A 506 -28.80 8.46 -24.54
C PRO A 506 -28.63 7.04 -25.08
N ALA A 507 -28.57 6.89 -26.41
CA ALA A 507 -28.37 5.58 -27.05
C ALA A 507 -27.02 4.93 -26.68
N LYS A 508 -26.06 5.73 -26.20
CA LYS A 508 -24.69 5.31 -25.91
C LYS A 508 -24.35 5.56 -24.44
N SER A 509 -23.79 4.54 -23.80
CA SER A 509 -23.48 4.51 -22.37
C SER A 509 -22.52 5.61 -21.89
N TRP A 510 -21.57 6.05 -22.73
CA TRP A 510 -20.60 7.10 -22.38
C TRP A 510 -21.21 8.51 -22.37
N GLN A 511 -22.20 8.79 -23.23
CA GLN A 511 -22.90 10.07 -23.24
C GLN A 511 -23.73 10.23 -21.97
N LEU A 512 -24.42 9.17 -21.56
CA LEU A 512 -25.14 9.12 -20.29
C LEU A 512 -24.17 9.33 -19.11
N ALA A 513 -23.01 8.67 -19.13
CA ALA A 513 -22.02 8.83 -18.06
C ALA A 513 -21.43 10.25 -17.99
N GLN A 514 -21.29 10.93 -19.13
CA GLN A 514 -20.83 12.33 -19.19
C GLN A 514 -21.89 13.30 -18.67
N GLU A 515 -23.15 13.15 -19.09
CA GLU A 515 -24.28 13.98 -18.60
C GLU A 515 -24.52 13.83 -17.10
N LEU A 516 -24.28 12.63 -16.58
CA LEU A 516 -24.42 12.33 -15.17
C LEU A 516 -23.16 12.63 -14.36
N TYR A 517 -22.02 12.98 -14.97
CA TYR A 517 -20.75 13.07 -14.25
C TYR A 517 -20.77 14.13 -13.14
N ASP A 518 -21.29 15.33 -13.46
CA ASP A 518 -21.38 16.45 -12.52
C ASP A 518 -22.60 16.33 -11.60
N LYS A 519 -23.65 15.61 -12.04
CA LYS A 519 -24.90 15.42 -11.28
C LYS A 519 -24.84 14.27 -10.30
N LYS A 520 -23.97 13.30 -10.59
CA LYS A 520 -23.69 12.19 -9.71
C LYS A 520 -22.58 12.68 -8.79
N LEU A 521 -22.83 12.74 -7.48
CA LEU A 521 -21.72 12.70 -6.52
C LEU A 521 -21.09 11.34 -6.75
N THR A 522 -20.10 11.34 -7.62
CA THR A 522 -19.52 10.13 -8.13
C THR A 522 -18.60 9.64 -7.05
N ILE A 523 -19.13 8.87 -6.10
CA ILE A 523 -18.41 7.88 -5.30
C ILE A 523 -17.01 8.36 -4.89
N HIS A 524 -16.93 9.57 -4.35
CA HIS A 524 -15.69 10.04 -3.76
C HIS A 524 -15.52 9.25 -2.47
N PHE A 525 -14.43 8.49 -2.35
CA PHE A 525 -14.03 7.89 -1.07
C PHE A 525 -14.19 8.91 0.06
N ASP A 526 -13.70 10.12 -0.22
CA ASP A 526 -13.78 11.32 0.61
C ASP A 526 -15.20 11.58 1.15
N VAL A 527 -16.25 11.47 0.33
CA VAL A 527 -17.64 11.69 0.76
C VAL A 527 -18.11 10.59 1.71
N TYR A 528 -17.83 9.32 1.40
CA TYR A 528 -18.21 8.24 2.30
C TYR A 528 -17.46 8.35 3.63
N GLN A 529 -16.15 8.57 3.58
CA GLN A 529 -15.31 8.67 4.78
C GLN A 529 -15.64 9.91 5.62
N LYS A 530 -16.02 11.03 5.00
CA LYS A 530 -16.47 12.25 5.70
C LYS A 530 -17.79 12.07 6.46
N ASN A 531 -18.65 11.17 6.01
CA ASN A 531 -20.01 11.01 6.57
C ASN A 531 -20.20 9.76 7.43
N ALA A 532 -19.30 8.77 7.32
CA ALA A 532 -19.43 7.51 8.02
C ALA A 532 -18.81 7.58 9.43
N SER A 533 -19.59 7.19 10.43
CA SER A 533 -19.29 7.41 11.85
C SER A 533 -17.97 6.75 12.32
N ASN A 534 -17.63 5.58 11.79
CA ASN A 534 -16.39 4.85 12.06
C ASN A 534 -15.12 5.66 11.69
N PHE A 535 -15.15 6.42 10.58
CA PHE A 535 -14.03 7.28 10.19
C PHE A 535 -13.96 8.54 11.05
N ASP A 536 -15.11 9.12 11.40
CA ASP A 536 -15.17 10.27 12.30
C ASP A 536 -14.59 10.01 13.68
N LEU A 537 -14.82 8.81 14.24
CA LEU A 537 -14.23 8.40 15.51
C LEU A 537 -12.70 8.41 15.46
N VAL A 538 -12.12 7.86 14.39
CA VAL A 538 -10.66 7.81 14.23
C VAL A 538 -10.10 9.19 13.88
N ARG A 539 -10.82 9.99 13.10
CA ARG A 539 -10.45 11.38 12.78
C ARG A 539 -10.29 12.22 14.04
N LYS A 540 -11.29 12.15 14.94
CA LYS A 540 -11.25 12.84 16.25
C LYS A 540 -10.10 12.33 17.11
N ALA A 541 -9.86 11.02 17.15
CA ALA A 541 -8.73 10.43 17.88
C ALA A 541 -7.36 10.85 17.31
N ALA A 542 -7.26 11.04 15.99
CA ALA A 542 -6.07 11.53 15.32
C ALA A 542 -5.85 13.05 15.46
N GLY A 543 -6.88 13.80 15.88
CA GLY A 543 -6.84 15.25 16.02
C GLY A 543 -6.88 15.99 14.68
N LEU A 544 -7.52 15.41 13.65
CA LEU A 544 -7.68 16.04 12.34
C LEU A 544 -8.89 17.00 12.32
N PRO A 545 -8.73 18.26 11.88
CA PRO A 545 -9.80 19.25 11.92
C PRO A 545 -10.93 18.95 10.92
N ASP A 546 -10.65 18.63 9.64
CA ASP A 546 -11.67 18.25 8.64
C ASP A 546 -11.12 17.37 7.49
N PHE A 547 -12.00 16.61 6.83
CA PHE A 547 -11.69 15.83 5.62
C PHE A 547 -11.56 16.76 4.42
N ASP A 548 -10.34 17.11 4.04
CA ASP A 548 -10.06 17.71 2.75
C ASP A 548 -8.75 17.15 2.16
N HIS A 549 -8.89 16.32 1.13
CA HIS A 549 -7.76 15.90 0.28
C HIS A 549 -7.35 16.98 -0.74
N GLY A 550 -7.77 18.23 -0.53
CA GLY A 550 -7.71 19.33 -1.50
C GLY A 550 -8.56 19.06 -2.74
N VAL A 551 -9.69 18.36 -2.57
CA VAL A 551 -10.63 18.07 -3.67
C VAL A 551 -11.71 19.14 -3.57
N PRO A 552 -11.86 20.00 -4.60
CA PRO A 552 -12.95 20.97 -4.61
C PRO A 552 -14.27 20.24 -4.37
N ASP A 553 -15.13 20.80 -3.51
CA ASP A 553 -16.51 20.34 -3.44
C ASP A 553 -17.06 20.26 -4.87
N PRO A 554 -17.69 19.14 -5.26
CA PRO A 554 -18.37 19.09 -6.55
C PRO A 554 -19.38 20.25 -6.57
N PRO A 555 -19.48 20.97 -7.70
CA PRO A 555 -20.31 22.16 -7.82
C PRO A 555 -21.78 21.92 -7.48
#